data_AF-A0A2E5JI82-F1
#
_entry.id   AF-A0A2E5JI82-F1
#
_cell.length_a   1.000
_cell.length_b   1.000
_cell.length_c   1.000
_cell.angle_alpha   90.00
_cell.angle_beta   90.00
_cell.angle_gamma   90.00
#
_symmetry.space_group_name_H-M   'P 1'
#
loop_
_entity.id
_entity.type
_entity.pdbx_description
1 polymer ?
#
loop_
_entity_poly.entity_id
_entity_poly.type
_entity_poly.pdbx_seq_one_letter_code
_entity_poly.pdbx_strand_id
1 'polypeptide(L)' 'MSQRIEYPQDFFVNIDNDIHRLGRITLNLHSDGFTVEIDIVQKESRKIWHHVDTLYKLEAHDDALQIAVQRLSQFLSGQG' A
#
# COMPACT_ATOMS: atom_id res chain seq x y z
N MET A 1 -17.30 15.09 -15.52
CA MET A 1 -16.25 15.82 -14.77
C MET A 1 -15.14 14.82 -14.51
N SER A 2 -13.98 14.96 -15.13
CA SER A 2 -12.84 14.10 -14.82
C SER A 2 -12.27 14.54 -13.47
N GLN A 3 -12.41 13.71 -12.43
CA GLN A 3 -11.74 13.98 -11.16
C GLN A 3 -10.23 13.95 -11.42
N ARG A 4 -9.51 15.01 -11.03
CA ARG A 4 -8.05 14.98 -10.99
C ARG A 4 -7.65 14.10 -9.81
N ILE A 5 -6.90 13.04 -10.07
CA ILE A 5 -6.31 12.21 -9.03
C ILE A 5 -5.08 12.95 -8.50
N GLU A 6 -5.05 13.18 -7.19
CA GLU A 6 -3.90 13.78 -6.50
C GLU A 6 -3.08 12.68 -5.84
N TYR A 7 -1.76 12.74 -6.00
CA TYR A 7 -0.81 11.82 -5.40
C TYR A 7 0.06 12.54 -4.35
N PRO A 8 0.51 11.85 -3.28
CA PRO A 8 0.31 10.42 -3.00
C PRO A 8 -1.13 10.10 -2.56
N GLN A 9 -1.53 8.83 -2.76
CA GLN A 9 -2.80 8.29 -2.25
C GLN A 9 -2.53 7.18 -1.24
N ASP A 10 -3.10 7.32 -0.05
CA ASP A 10 -3.02 6.32 1.00
C ASP A 10 -4.28 5.44 1.02
N PHE A 11 -4.07 4.14 0.97
CA PHE A 11 -5.10 3.11 1.14
C PHE A 11 -4.79 2.31 2.40
N PHE A 12 -5.81 2.15 3.26
CA PHE A 12 -5.67 1.39 4.50
C PHE A 12 -6.42 0.06 4.42
N VAL A 13 -5.75 -1.01 4.77
CA VAL A 13 -6.27 -2.38 4.75
C VAL A 13 -6.35 -2.91 6.18
N ASN A 14 -7.49 -3.45 6.58
CA ASN A 14 -7.62 -4.11 7.88
C ASN A 14 -6.80 -5.41 7.88
N ILE A 15 -6.09 -5.66 8.96
CA ILE A 15 -5.38 -6.93 9.18
C ILE A 15 -6.27 -7.79 10.07
N ASP A 16 -6.62 -8.99 9.60
CA ASP A 16 -7.46 -9.91 10.37
C ASP A 16 -6.78 -10.29 11.68
N ASN A 17 -7.56 -10.34 12.76
CA ASN A 17 -7.11 -10.61 14.13
C ASN A 17 -6.12 -9.56 14.72
N ASP A 18 -6.02 -8.38 14.11
CA ASP A 18 -5.20 -7.28 14.63
C ASP A 18 -5.98 -5.97 14.70
N ILE A 19 -6.34 -5.57 15.93
CA ILE A 19 -7.13 -4.36 16.16
C ILE A 19 -6.30 -3.08 16.23
N HIS A 20 -4.98 -3.20 16.40
CA HIS A 20 -4.07 -2.07 16.66
C HIS A 20 -3.30 -1.65 15.42
N ARG A 21 -3.19 -2.51 14.40
CA ARG A 21 -2.41 -2.27 13.20
C ARG A 21 -3.27 -2.33 11.95
N LEU A 22 -2.81 -1.64 10.91
CA LEU A 22 -3.40 -1.61 9.58
C LEU A 22 -2.30 -1.80 8.55
N GLY A 23 -2.61 -2.46 7.44
CA GLY A 23 -1.83 -2.30 6.22
C GLY A 23 -2.01 -0.89 5.68
N ARG A 24 -0.94 -0.27 5.21
CA ARG A 24 -0.94 0.98 4.45
C ARG A 24 -0.31 0.70 3.09
N ILE A 25 -1.01 1.10 2.04
CA ILE A 25 -0.51 1.11 0.67
C ILE A 25 -0.48 2.57 0.23
N THR A 26 0.71 3.11 0.02
CA THR A 26 0.90 4.50 -0.45
C THR A 26 1.29 4.46 -1.92
N LEU A 27 0.37 4.91 -2.79
CA LEU A 27 0.57 4.98 -4.23
C LEU A 27 1.11 6.37 -4.60
N ASN A 28 2.27 6.39 -5.23
CA ASN A 28 2.95 7.57 -5.74
C ASN A 28 2.97 7.52 -7.27
N LEU A 29 2.83 8.69 -7.91
CA LEU A 29 3.03 8.84 -9.34
C LEU A 29 4.38 9.50 -9.61
N HIS A 30 5.25 8.80 -10.32
CA HIS A 30 6.55 9.30 -10.79
C HIS A 30 6.57 9.43 -12.32
N SER A 31 7.62 10.03 -12.86
CA SER A 31 7.78 10.21 -14.31
C SER A 31 7.90 8.89 -15.09
N ASP A 32 8.34 7.82 -14.43
CA ASP A 32 8.56 6.49 -15.00
C ASP A 32 7.50 5.46 -14.58
N GLY A 33 6.37 5.92 -14.03
CA GLY A 33 5.24 5.09 -13.64
C GLY A 33 4.85 5.25 -12.16
N PHE A 34 4.07 4.30 -11.68
CA PHE A 34 3.64 4.24 -10.29
C PHE A 34 4.68 3.56 -9.41
N THR A 35 4.85 4.11 -8.20
CA THR A 35 5.61 3.49 -7.11
C THR A 35 4.67 3.26 -5.94
N VAL A 36 4.76 2.09 -5.32
CA VAL A 36 3.93 1.73 -4.18
C VAL A 36 4.79 1.41 -2.98
N GLU A 37 4.54 2.07 -1.87
CA GLU A 37 5.07 1.69 -0.57
C GLU A 37 4.03 0.89 0.19
N ILE A 38 4.44 -0.26 0.75
CA ILE A 38 3.57 -1.15 1.50
C ILE A 38 4.12 -1.23 2.93
N ASP A 39 3.31 -0.83 3.89
CA ASP A 39 3.68 -0.81 5.31
C ASP A 39 2.60 -1.44 6.19
N ILE A 40 2.99 -1.80 7.39
CA ILE A 40 2.09 -2.00 8.52
C ILE A 40 2.24 -0.79 9.43
N VAL A 41 1.15 -0.11 9.73
CA VAL A 41 1.13 1.09 10.57
C VAL A 41 0.28 0.88 11.81
N GLN A 42 0.58 1.63 12.87
CA GLN A 42 -0.32 1.73 14.02
C GLN A 42 -1.60 2.48 13.63
N LYS A 43 -2.77 1.94 14.00
CA LYS A 43 -4.08 2.50 13.65
C LYS A 43 -4.29 3.92 14.15
N GLU A 44 -3.82 4.22 15.36
CA GLU A 44 -4.02 5.52 16.03
C GLU A 44 -3.04 6.59 15.52
N SER A 45 -1.75 6.27 15.52
CA SER A 45 -0.69 7.25 15.23
C SER A 45 -0.30 7.31 13.75
N ARG A 46 -0.68 6.29 12.96
CA ARG A 46 -0.20 6.03 11.59
C ARG A 46 1.32 5.87 11.51
N LYS A 47 2.01 5.73 12.64
CA LYS A 47 3.44 5.44 12.68
C LYS A 47 3.68 4.08 12.05
N ILE A 48 4.67 4.03 11.15
CA ILE A 48 5.14 2.79 10.54
C ILE A 48 5.64 1.87 11.65
N TRP A 49 5.01 0.70 11.74
CA TRP A 49 5.39 -0.40 12.61
C TRP A 49 6.38 -1.32 11.90
N HIS A 50 6.10 -1.61 10.62
CA HIS A 50 6.93 -2.48 9.79
C HIS A 50 6.80 -2.06 8.34
N HIS A 51 7.91 -2.09 7.61
CA HIS A 51 7.90 -1.90 6.17
C HIS A 51 7.84 -3.27 5.48
N VAL A 52 6.90 -3.47 4.57
CA VAL A 52 6.68 -4.75 3.88
C VAL A 52 7.47 -4.81 2.58
N ASP A 53 7.26 -3.84 1.69
CA ASP A 53 7.97 -3.78 0.40
C ASP A 53 7.80 -2.43 -0.29
N THR A 54 8.61 -2.19 -1.33
CA THR A 54 8.40 -1.11 -2.30
C THR A 54 8.39 -1.65 -3.73
N LEU A 55 7.32 -1.37 -4.46
CA LEU A 55 7.15 -1.74 -5.86
C LEU A 55 7.37 -0.52 -6.76
N TYR A 56 8.08 -0.69 -7.87
CA TYR A 56 8.47 0.40 -8.76
C TYR A 56 8.03 0.15 -10.20
N LYS A 57 7.94 1.23 -10.99
CA LYS A 57 7.73 1.19 -12.45
C LYS A 57 6.46 0.43 -12.86
N LEU A 58 5.39 0.59 -12.09
CA LEU A 58 4.10 0.00 -12.40
C LEU A 58 3.35 0.91 -13.38
N GLU A 59 2.73 0.35 -14.41
CA GLU A 59 2.20 1.15 -15.53
C GLU A 59 0.80 1.71 -15.27
N ALA A 60 -0.04 0.97 -14.53
CA ALA A 60 -1.43 1.33 -14.29
C ALA A 60 -1.74 1.43 -12.80
N HIS A 61 -2.58 2.40 -12.45
CA HIS A 61 -3.03 2.66 -11.08
C HIS A 61 -3.68 1.42 -10.44
N ASP A 62 -4.65 0.80 -11.11
CA ASP A 62 -5.43 -0.31 -10.56
C ASP A 62 -4.57 -1.58 -10.42
N ASP A 63 -3.72 -1.86 -11.41
CA ASP A 63 -2.77 -2.96 -11.35
C ASP A 63 -1.78 -2.77 -10.21
N ALA A 64 -1.30 -1.54 -10.00
CA ALA A 64 -0.38 -1.23 -8.91
C ALA A 64 -1.00 -1.51 -7.54
N LEU A 65 -2.26 -1.13 -7.34
CA LEU A 65 -3.00 -1.43 -6.12
C LEU A 65 -3.25 -2.93 -5.94
N GLN A 66 -3.64 -3.63 -7.00
CA GLN A 66 -3.90 -5.07 -6.92
C GLN A 66 -2.64 -5.85 -6.53
N ILE A 67 -1.50 -5.54 -7.16
CA ILE A 67 -0.21 -6.19 -6.85
C ILE A 67 0.19 -5.86 -5.41
N ALA A 68 -0.01 -4.62 -4.95
CA ALA A 68 0.32 -4.22 -3.59
C ALA A 68 -0.52 -4.95 -2.54
N VAL A 69 -1.84 -5.11 -2.76
CA VAL A 69 -2.72 -5.89 -1.89
C VAL A 69 -2.28 -7.35 -1.86
N GLN A 70 -1.96 -7.93 -3.02
CA GLN A 70 -1.46 -9.30 -3.09
C GLN A 70 -0.16 -9.47 -2.30
N ARG A 71 0.78 -8.54 -2.44
CA ARG A 71 2.07 -8.56 -1.74
C ARG A 71 1.91 -8.44 -0.23
N LEU A 72 1.02 -7.56 0.23
CA LEU A 72 0.67 -7.44 1.65
C LEU A 72 0.05 -8.75 2.18
N SER A 73 -0.88 -9.35 1.42
CA SER A 73 -1.52 -10.61 1.80
C SER A 73 -0.53 -11.77 1.92
N GLN A 74 0.42 -11.87 0.98
CA GLN A 74 1.51 -12.85 1.02
C GLN A 74 2.37 -12.70 2.28
N PHE A 75 2.78 -11.47 2.59
CA PHE A 75 3.55 -11.16 3.79
C PHE A 75 2.80 -11.57 5.07
N LEU A 76 1.52 -11.20 5.20
CA LEU A 76 0.70 -11.52 6.37
C LEU A 76 0.42 -13.02 6.52
N SER A 77 0.38 -13.75 5.41
CA SER A 77 0.17 -15.20 5.39
C SER A 77 1.45 -16.00 5.69
N GLY A 78 2.60 -15.32 5.86
CA GLY A 78 3.90 -15.96 6.03
C GLY A 78 4.41 -16.66 4.76
N GLN A 79 3.87 -16.32 3.59
CA GLN A 79 4.36 -16.79 2.30
C GLN A 79 5.32 -15.72 1.77
N GLY A 80 6.57 -15.75 2.26
CA GLY A 80 7.65 -14.83 1.90
C GLY A 80 8.89 -15.58 1.45
#